data_AF-A0A4R4WC43-F1
#
_entry.id   AF-A0A4R4WC43-F1
#
_cell.length_a   1.000
_cell.length_b   1.000
_cell.length_c   1.000
_cell.angle_alpha   90.00
_cell.angle_beta   90.00
_cell.angle_gamma   90.00
#
_symmetry.space_group_name_H-M   'P 1'
#
loop_
_entity.id
_entity.type
_entity.pdbx_description
1 polymer ?
#
loop_
_entity_poly.entity_id
_entity_poly.type
_entity_poly.pdbx_seq_one_letter_code
_entity_poly.pdbx_strand_id
1 'polypeptide(L)'
;MGVTISSLSVEAVVVPVGVAADGSLMLPEPSTVGWWIGGAQPGDARGTTVLAGHVDADDGSQGALYDLSSVHGGDTIRIATAAGPLTYRVVALHNYRRQHLPKQLFDQRGPHRLAVITCGGSYDPRRGYSSNVVAYAVPARA
;
A
#
# COMPACT_ATOMS: atom_id res chain seq x y z
N MET A 1 -11.44 8.16 -2.37
CA MET A 1 -10.80 8.24 -1.02
C MET A 1 -9.47 8.97 -1.18
N GLY A 2 -8.79 9.30 -0.10
CA GLY A 2 -7.42 9.86 -0.15
C GLY A 2 -6.52 9.22 0.88
N VAL A 3 -5.21 9.22 0.66
CA VAL A 3 -4.21 8.75 1.61
C VAL A 3 -3.17 9.84 1.86
N THR A 4 -2.80 10.01 3.13
CA THR A 4 -1.72 10.91 3.56
C THR A 4 -0.71 10.12 4.39
N ILE A 5 0.58 10.26 4.09
CA ILE A 5 1.69 9.77 4.92
C ILE A 5 2.62 10.95 5.16
N SER A 6 2.40 11.67 6.27
CA SER A 6 3.05 12.96 6.51
C SER A 6 4.57 12.87 6.65
N SER A 7 5.10 11.76 7.19
CA SER A 7 6.55 11.55 7.29
C SER A 7 7.24 11.43 5.93
N LEU A 8 6.47 11.18 4.87
CA LEU A 8 6.96 10.99 3.50
C LEU A 8 6.46 12.07 2.53
N SER A 9 5.76 13.11 3.02
CA SER A 9 5.10 14.13 2.17
C SER A 9 4.16 13.54 1.11
N VAL A 10 3.58 12.36 1.36
CA VAL A 10 2.63 11.72 0.44
C VAL A 10 1.23 12.27 0.67
N GLU A 11 0.61 12.76 -0.39
CA GLU A 11 -0.82 13.03 -0.49
C GLU A 11 -1.32 12.55 -1.85
N ALA A 12 -2.16 11.50 -1.86
CA ALA A 12 -2.59 10.85 -3.08
C ALA A 12 -4.07 10.47 -3.04
N VAL A 13 -4.69 10.47 -4.22
CA VAL A 13 -6.04 9.91 -4.40
C VAL A 13 -5.97 8.40 -4.26
N VAL A 14 -6.98 7.82 -3.62
CA VAL A 14 -7.16 6.37 -3.53
C VAL A 14 -8.37 5.94 -4.37
N VAL A 15 -8.12 5.04 -5.32
CA VAL A 15 -9.10 4.50 -6.27
C VAL A 15 -9.28 2.99 -6.09
N PRO A 16 -10.47 2.42 -6.35
CA PRO A 16 -10.65 0.97 -6.32
C PRO A 16 -9.90 0.30 -7.48
N VAL A 17 -9.23 -0.82 -7.21
CA VAL A 17 -8.55 -1.65 -8.21
C VAL A 17 -8.88 -3.13 -8.04
N GLY A 18 -8.93 -3.84 -9.18
CA GLY A 18 -9.17 -5.28 -9.25
C GLY A 18 -7.88 -6.08 -9.39
N VAL A 19 -8.04 -7.34 -9.79
CA VAL A 19 -6.92 -8.22 -10.19
C VAL A 19 -7.01 -8.49 -11.68
N ALA A 20 -5.86 -8.53 -12.35
CA ALA A 20 -5.75 -8.96 -13.73
C ALA A 20 -5.96 -10.49 -13.85
N ALA A 21 -6.10 -10.96 -15.09
CA ALA A 21 -6.35 -12.38 -15.39
C ALA A 21 -5.23 -13.32 -14.90
N ASP A 22 -4.01 -12.81 -14.79
CA ASP A 22 -2.84 -13.52 -14.25
C ASP A 22 -2.77 -13.51 -12.72
N GLY A 23 -3.76 -12.90 -12.04
CA GLY A 23 -3.84 -12.79 -10.59
C GLY A 23 -3.02 -11.65 -10.01
N SER A 24 -2.34 -10.84 -10.82
CA SER A 24 -1.64 -9.64 -10.35
C SER A 24 -2.62 -8.54 -9.96
N LEU A 25 -2.24 -7.72 -8.97
CA LEU A 25 -3.04 -6.56 -8.59
C LEU A 25 -2.93 -5.50 -9.70
N MET A 26 -4.06 -4.99 -10.18
CA MET A 26 -4.05 -3.86 -11.10
C MET A 26 -3.57 -2.61 -10.36
N LEU A 27 -2.55 -1.94 -10.89
CA LEU A 27 -2.08 -0.66 -10.35
C LEU A 27 -2.75 0.49 -11.09
N PRO A 28 -3.09 1.60 -10.41
CA PRO A 28 -3.56 2.82 -11.05
C PRO A 28 -2.37 3.60 -11.65
N GLU A 29 -2.66 4.76 -12.23
CA GLU A 29 -1.62 5.71 -12.68
C GLU A 29 -0.60 6.05 -11.57
N PRO A 30 0.67 6.37 -11.91
CA PRO A 30 1.76 6.49 -10.93
C PRO A 30 1.51 7.45 -9.75
N SER A 31 0.75 8.53 -9.97
CA SER A 31 0.41 9.54 -8.94
C SER A 31 -0.75 9.14 -8.02
N THR A 32 -1.35 7.96 -8.23
CA THR A 32 -2.53 7.47 -7.52
C THR A 32 -2.21 6.20 -6.75
N VAL A 33 -2.99 5.92 -5.70
CA VAL A 33 -2.90 4.68 -4.92
C VAL A 33 -4.15 3.83 -5.16
N GLY A 34 -3.95 2.55 -5.43
CA GLY A 34 -5.02 1.58 -5.64
C GLY A 34 -5.39 0.89 -4.34
N TRP A 35 -6.68 0.84 -4.01
CA TRP A 35 -7.22 -0.03 -2.97
C TRP A 35 -7.77 -1.31 -3.62
N TRP A 36 -7.27 -2.47 -3.21
CA TRP A 36 -7.75 -3.74 -3.72
C TRP A 36 -9.16 -4.06 -3.22
N ILE A 37 -10.12 -4.14 -4.14
CA ILE A 37 -11.55 -4.35 -3.80
C ILE A 37 -11.87 -5.74 -3.24
N GLY A 38 -10.95 -6.70 -3.36
CA GLY A 38 -11.08 -8.02 -2.73
C GLY A 38 -10.64 -8.04 -1.27
N GLY A 39 -10.07 -6.94 -0.77
CA GLY A 39 -9.67 -6.77 0.63
C GLY A 39 -10.72 -6.06 1.48
N ALA A 40 -10.44 -5.95 2.77
CA ALA A 40 -11.27 -5.18 3.70
C ALA A 40 -11.31 -3.70 3.30
N GLN A 41 -12.46 -3.06 3.49
CA GLN A 41 -12.58 -1.61 3.34
C GLN A 41 -11.81 -0.91 4.45
N PRO A 42 -11.25 0.29 4.19
CA PRO A 42 -10.71 1.11 5.25
C PRO A 42 -11.76 1.35 6.34
N GLY A 43 -11.47 0.88 7.56
CA GLY A 43 -12.33 1.04 8.74
C GLY A 43 -13.14 -0.18 9.11
N ASP A 44 -13.10 -1.25 8.30
CA ASP A 44 -13.71 -2.52 8.67
C ASP A 44 -13.17 -3.05 10.00
N ALA A 45 -13.99 -3.82 10.71
CA ALA A 45 -13.60 -4.39 12.01
C ALA A 45 -12.57 -5.53 11.88
N ARG A 46 -12.44 -6.13 10.69
CA ARG A 46 -11.64 -7.33 10.43
C ARG A 46 -11.10 -7.32 9.00
N GLY A 47 -10.03 -8.07 8.78
CA GLY A 47 -9.41 -8.28 7.48
C GLY A 47 -8.29 -7.31 7.17
N THR A 48 -7.80 -7.37 5.92
CA THR A 48 -6.66 -6.57 5.49
C THR A 48 -7.09 -5.62 4.39
N THR A 49 -7.04 -4.32 4.66
CA THR A 49 -7.07 -3.30 3.61
C THR A 49 -5.73 -3.28 2.92
N VAL A 50 -5.71 -3.55 1.61
CA VAL A 50 -4.50 -3.53 0.79
C VAL A 50 -4.50 -2.29 -0.09
N LEU A 51 -3.50 -1.44 0.09
CA LEU A 51 -3.18 -0.32 -0.78
C LEU A 51 -1.92 -0.64 -1.57
N ALA A 52 -1.90 -0.33 -2.86
CA ALA A 52 -0.72 -0.50 -3.71
C ALA A 52 -0.56 0.68 -4.68
N GLY A 53 0.68 1.00 -5.01
CA GLY A 53 0.99 2.10 -5.91
C GLY A 53 2.42 2.03 -6.43
N HIS A 54 2.68 2.82 -7.46
CA HIS A 54 3.97 2.87 -8.12
C HIS A 54 5.05 3.45 -7.22
N VAL A 55 6.25 2.90 -7.35
CA VAL A 55 7.47 3.54 -6.85
C VAL A 55 7.84 4.66 -7.81
N ASP A 56 7.86 4.40 -9.11
CA ASP A 56 8.15 5.35 -10.18
C ASP A 56 7.25 5.11 -11.42
N ALA A 57 7.31 6.06 -12.35
CA ALA A 57 6.72 5.96 -13.67
C ALA A 57 7.77 5.57 -14.73
N ASP A 58 7.32 5.18 -15.92
CA ASP A 58 8.20 4.76 -17.02
C ASP A 58 9.18 5.85 -17.49
N ASP A 59 8.85 7.13 -17.25
CA ASP A 59 9.73 8.28 -17.54
C ASP A 59 10.73 8.58 -16.41
N GLY A 60 10.74 7.77 -15.35
CA GLY A 60 11.59 7.91 -14.17
C GLY A 60 11.09 8.93 -13.15
N SER A 61 9.93 9.55 -13.36
CA SER A 61 9.30 10.40 -12.35
C SER A 61 8.81 9.58 -11.15
N GLN A 62 8.76 10.21 -9.98
CA GLN A 62 8.39 9.53 -8.75
C GLN A 62 6.88 9.22 -8.73
N GLY A 63 6.56 7.97 -8.37
CA GLY A 63 5.20 7.56 -8.08
C GLY A 63 4.77 7.96 -6.67
N ALA A 64 3.48 7.84 -6.38
CA ALA A 64 2.88 8.24 -5.11
C ALA A 64 3.49 7.54 -3.88
N LEU A 65 4.11 6.37 -4.07
CA LEU A 65 4.72 5.58 -2.99
C LEU A 65 6.24 5.46 -3.13
N TYR A 66 6.90 6.33 -3.89
CA TYR A 66 8.35 6.33 -4.10
C TYR A 66 9.14 6.16 -2.79
N ASP A 67 8.80 6.96 -1.78
CA ASP A 67 9.50 7.00 -0.50
C ASP A 67 8.96 6.00 0.55
N LEU A 68 8.09 5.05 0.20
CA LEU A 68 7.49 4.14 1.18
C LEU A 68 8.55 3.34 1.97
N SER A 69 9.71 3.07 1.37
CA SER A 69 10.82 2.38 2.02
C SER A 69 11.45 3.16 3.20
N SER A 70 11.14 4.44 3.33
CA SER A 70 11.63 5.34 4.37
C SER A 70 10.67 5.47 5.55
N VAL A 71 9.54 4.76 5.56
CA VAL A 71 8.57 4.81 6.66
C VAL A 71 9.09 4.08 7.90
N HIS A 72 8.80 4.62 9.09
CA HIS A 72 9.24 4.04 10.35
C HIS A 72 8.07 3.53 11.19
N GLY A 73 8.36 2.60 12.11
CA GLY A 73 7.40 2.20 13.13
C GLY A 73 6.99 3.40 13.98
N GLY A 74 5.68 3.61 14.13
CA GLY A 74 5.11 4.79 14.80
C GLY A 74 4.58 5.86 13.85
N ASP A 75 5.04 5.89 12.59
CA ASP A 75 4.50 6.80 11.58
C ASP A 75 3.00 6.56 11.36
N THR A 76 2.29 7.62 10.96
CA THR A 76 0.85 7.57 10.74
C THR A 76 0.52 7.57 9.25
N ILE A 77 -0.43 6.72 8.89
CA ILE A 77 -1.06 6.70 7.57
C ILE A 77 -2.52 7.06 7.78
N ARG A 78 -2.96 8.15 7.16
CA ARG A 78 -4.33 8.64 7.28
C ARG A 78 -5.07 8.36 5.98
N ILE A 79 -6.23 7.71 6.07
CA ILE A 79 -7.11 7.47 4.93
C ILE A 79 -8.35 8.35 5.09
N ALA A 80 -8.55 9.27 4.14
CA ALA A 80 -9.76 10.07 4.04
C ALA A 80 -10.88 9.25 3.39
N THR A 81 -11.95 9.00 4.15
CA THR A 81 -13.17 8.31 3.70
C THR A 81 -14.38 9.24 3.77
N ALA A 82 -15.50 8.84 3.16
CA ALA A 82 -16.75 9.59 3.26
C ALA A 82 -17.31 9.64 4.71
N ALA A 83 -16.98 8.66 5.55
CA ALA A 83 -17.38 8.61 6.95
C ALA A 83 -16.46 9.44 7.88
N GLY A 84 -15.35 9.96 7.35
CA GLY A 84 -14.33 10.68 8.10
C GLY A 84 -12.93 10.12 7.91
N PRO A 85 -11.89 10.79 8.45
CA PRO A 85 -10.53 10.31 8.38
C PRO A 85 -10.31 9.12 9.33
N LEU A 86 -9.61 8.11 8.84
CA LEU A 86 -9.16 6.95 9.60
C LEU A 86 -7.64 7.02 9.75
N THR A 87 -7.14 6.84 10.96
CA THR A 87 -5.70 6.88 11.24
C THR A 87 -5.19 5.48 11.54
N TYR A 88 -4.12 5.10 10.86
CA TYR A 88 -3.38 3.86 11.09
C TYR A 88 -1.97 4.20 11.55
N ARG A 89 -1.42 3.39 12.45
CA ARG A 89 -0.04 3.51 12.91
C ARG A 89 0.78 2.37 12.32
N VAL A 90 1.90 2.70 11.68
CA VAL A 90 2.85 1.73 11.14
C VAL A 90 3.45 0.93 12.29
N VAL A 91 3.42 -0.39 12.15
CA VAL A 91 3.97 -1.34 13.13
C VAL A 91 5.11 -2.15 12.57
N ALA A 92 5.22 -2.27 11.24
CA ALA A 92 6.32 -2.97 10.60
C ALA A 92 6.53 -2.50 9.16
N LEU A 93 7.78 -2.57 8.72
CA LEU A 93 8.18 -2.43 7.33
C LEU A 93 8.94 -3.69 6.92
N HIS A 94 8.53 -4.32 5.83
CA HIS A 94 9.15 -5.55 5.35
C HIS A 94 9.44 -5.48 3.86
N ASN A 95 10.60 -6.02 3.47
CA ASN A 95 10.99 -6.24 2.09
C ASN A 95 10.77 -7.70 1.71
N TYR A 96 9.93 -7.95 0.71
CA TYR A 96 9.68 -9.29 0.18
C TYR A 96 10.21 -9.38 -1.23
N ARG A 97 10.78 -10.52 -1.61
CA ARG A 97 11.09 -10.78 -3.03
C ARG A 97 9.80 -10.70 -3.85
N ARG A 98 9.87 -10.18 -5.08
CA ARG A 98 8.69 -9.92 -5.92
C ARG A 98 7.74 -11.13 -6.04
N GLN A 99 8.30 -12.34 -6.12
CA GLN A 99 7.56 -13.60 -6.27
C GLN A 99 7.11 -14.24 -4.94
N HIS A 100 7.43 -13.64 -3.79
CA HIS A 100 7.21 -14.21 -2.46
C HIS A 100 6.44 -13.26 -1.54
N LEU A 101 5.47 -12.52 -2.08
CA LEU A 101 4.53 -11.79 -1.23
C LEU A 101 3.76 -12.79 -0.33
N PRO A 102 3.69 -12.55 0.98
CA PRO A 102 3.04 -13.47 1.90
C PRO A 102 1.53 -13.50 1.65
N LYS A 103 0.97 -14.72 1.49
CA LYS A 103 -0.47 -14.93 1.25
C LYS A 103 -1.35 -14.30 2.34
N GLN A 104 -0.81 -14.17 3.55
CA GLN A 104 -1.49 -13.55 4.68
C GLN A 104 -1.90 -12.10 4.37
N LEU A 105 -1.18 -11.36 3.51
CA LEU A 105 -1.57 -10.01 3.09
C LEU A 105 -2.99 -9.95 2.53
N PHE A 106 -3.42 -11.04 1.90
CA PHE A 106 -4.72 -11.15 1.26
C PHE A 106 -5.74 -11.90 2.13
N ASP A 107 -5.35 -12.31 3.34
CA ASP A 107 -6.26 -12.93 4.30
C ASP A 107 -7.19 -11.87 4.91
N GLN A 108 -8.48 -12.11 4.76
CA GLN A 108 -9.55 -11.27 5.29
C GLN A 108 -10.05 -11.73 6.66
N ARG A 109 -9.43 -12.75 7.23
CA ARG A 109 -9.70 -13.21 8.60
C ARG A 109 -8.78 -12.49 9.58
N GLY A 110 -9.27 -12.35 10.82
CA GLY A 110 -8.50 -11.79 11.92
C GLY A 110 -8.72 -10.29 12.14
N PRO A 111 -7.93 -9.67 13.03
CA PRO A 111 -8.04 -8.25 13.35
C PRO A 111 -7.79 -7.36 12.13
N HIS A 112 -8.43 -6.20 12.12
CA HIS A 112 -8.23 -5.22 11.05
C HIS A 112 -6.78 -4.72 10.98
N ARG A 113 -6.26 -4.60 9.76
CA ARG A 113 -4.96 -4.00 9.47
C ARG A 113 -4.91 -3.39 8.08
N LEU A 114 -3.95 -2.50 7.90
CA LEU A 114 -3.61 -1.88 6.63
C LEU A 114 -2.26 -2.43 6.14
N ALA A 115 -2.17 -2.77 4.87
CA ALA A 115 -0.93 -3.05 4.18
C ALA A 115 -0.78 -2.10 3.00
N VAL A 116 0.30 -1.32 2.96
CA VAL A 116 0.66 -0.44 1.85
C VAL A 116 1.85 -1.05 1.12
N ILE A 117 1.74 -1.23 -0.19
CA ILE A 117 2.68 -1.99 -1.01
C ILE A 117 3.21 -1.11 -2.14
N THR A 118 4.53 -1.15 -2.36
CA THR A 118 5.14 -0.62 -3.57
C THR A 118 6.30 -1.49 -4.04
N CYS A 119 6.80 -1.25 -5.25
CA CYS A 119 8.00 -1.87 -5.78
C CYS A 119 9.25 -1.40 -5.02
N GLY A 120 10.26 -2.24 -4.90
CA GLY A 120 11.53 -1.85 -4.27
C GLY A 120 12.68 -2.80 -4.55
N GLY A 121 13.82 -2.55 -3.90
CA GLY A 121 15.09 -3.22 -4.19
C GLY A 121 15.70 -2.74 -5.50
N SER A 122 16.58 -3.55 -6.09
CA SER A 122 17.27 -3.19 -7.33
C SER A 122 16.35 -3.27 -8.54
N TYR A 123 16.43 -2.27 -9.42
CA TYR A 123 15.79 -2.27 -10.72
C TYR A 123 16.67 -2.96 -11.77
N ASP A 124 16.08 -3.84 -12.58
CA ASP A 124 16.68 -4.43 -13.77
C ASP A 124 15.77 -4.12 -14.97
N PRO A 125 16.27 -3.54 -16.08
CA PRO A 125 15.44 -3.14 -17.21
C PRO A 125 14.66 -4.30 -17.90
N ARG A 126 15.10 -5.55 -17.72
CA ARG A 126 14.44 -6.73 -18.30
C ARG A 126 13.47 -7.40 -17.32
N ARG A 127 13.65 -7.21 -16.02
CA ARG A 127 12.93 -7.94 -14.96
C ARG A 127 12.09 -7.05 -14.05
N GLY A 128 12.30 -5.74 -14.11
CA GLY A 128 11.76 -4.75 -13.18
C GLY A 128 12.42 -4.83 -11.81
N TYR A 129 11.72 -4.31 -10.80
CA TYR A 129 12.16 -4.34 -9.41
C TYR A 129 12.22 -5.76 -8.84
N SER A 130 13.27 -6.04 -8.06
CA SER A 130 13.51 -7.36 -7.46
C SER A 130 12.58 -7.71 -6.30
N SER A 131 11.94 -6.71 -5.68
CA SER A 131 11.21 -6.85 -4.42
C SER A 131 10.00 -5.91 -4.33
N ASN A 132 9.19 -6.15 -3.31
CA ASN A 132 8.14 -5.26 -2.85
C ASN A 132 8.47 -4.80 -1.43
N VAL A 133 8.27 -3.51 -1.18
CA VAL A 133 8.23 -2.92 0.15
C VAL A 133 6.80 -2.99 0.65
N VAL A 134 6.61 -3.48 1.88
CA VAL A 134 5.29 -3.60 2.50
C VAL A 134 5.32 -2.96 3.87
N ALA A 135 4.61 -1.85 4.01
CA ALA A 135 4.34 -1.21 5.29
C ALA A 135 3.05 -1.79 5.88
N TYR A 136 3.15 -2.37 7.07
CA TYR A 136 2.01 -2.85 7.84
C TYR A 136 1.65 -1.82 8.90
N ALA A 137 0.37 -1.50 8.97
CA ALA A 137 -0.17 -0.58 9.95
C ALA A 137 -1.45 -1.15 10.58
N VAL A 138 -1.74 -0.73 11.80
CA VAL A 138 -2.96 -1.10 12.53
C VAL A 138 -3.76 0.15 12.87
N PRO A 139 -5.09 0.05 13.06
CA PRO A 139 -5.88 1.19 13.51
C PRO A 139 -5.24 1.85 14.74
N ALA A 140 -5.04 3.16 14.67
CA ALA A 140 -4.66 3.93 15.85
C ALA A 140 -5.86 3.91 16.80
N ARG A 141 -5.65 3.42 18.03
CA ARG A 141 -6.65 3.61 19.08
C ARG A 141 -6.82 5.11 19.30
N ALA A 142 -8.07 5.55 19.41
CA ALA A 142 -8.39 6.86 19.96
C ALA A 142 -7.96 6.94 21.43
#